data_AF-A0A835KGK5-F1
#
_entry.id   AF-A0A835KGK5-F1
#
_cell.length_a   1.000
_cell.length_b   1.000
_cell.length_c   1.000
_cell.angle_alpha   90.00
_cell.angle_beta   90.00
_cell.angle_gamma   90.00
#
_symmetry.space_group_name_H-M   'P 1'
#
loop_
_entity.id
_entity.type
_entity.pdbx_description
1 polymer ?
#
loop_
_entity_poly.entity_id
_entity_poly.type
_entity_poly.pdbx_seq_one_letter_code
_entity_poly.pdbx_strand_id
1 'polypeptide(L)'
;MEIFTKKLTAMDIQRGLVLPRCSLERLQSFHGTIELSTIFESAAGNRLVGPVTIHCSTRSGDVAFTTGWYALARDAGLKSGDTVTFYEEVNGEARYKLKLRNVGSS
;
A
#
# COMPACT_ATOMS: atom_id res chain seq x y z
N MET A 1 7.43 1.46 11.66
CA MET A 1 6.42 0.63 12.35
C MET A 1 5.51 -0.02 11.32
N GLU A 2 5.30 -1.34 11.38
CA GLU A 2 4.34 -2.01 10.48
C GLU A 2 2.91 -1.58 10.80
N ILE A 3 2.15 -1.19 9.78
CA ILE A 3 0.73 -0.86 9.89
C ILE A 3 -0.10 -2.09 9.53
N PHE A 4 0.16 -2.70 8.37
CA PHE A 4 -0.49 -3.94 7.96
C PHE A 4 0.32 -4.73 6.94
N THR A 5 0.07 -6.03 6.90
CA THR A 5 0.49 -6.94 5.84
C THR A 5 -0.75 -7.53 5.16
N LYS A 6 -0.77 -7.57 3.82
CA LYS A 6 -1.88 -8.15 3.06
C LYS A 6 -1.39 -8.95 1.86
N LYS A 7 -1.95 -10.15 1.69
CA LYS A 7 -1.86 -10.91 0.43
C LYS A 7 -2.85 -10.32 -0.57
N LEU A 8 -2.36 -9.88 -1.72
CA LEU A 8 -3.14 -9.22 -2.75
C LEU A 8 -4.07 -10.22 -3.44
N THR A 9 -5.31 -9.81 -3.59
CA THR A 9 -6.30 -10.49 -4.44
C THR A 9 -6.36 -9.84 -5.81
N ALA A 10 -6.99 -10.50 -6.79
CA ALA A 10 -7.28 -9.87 -8.08
C ALA A 10 -8.09 -8.57 -7.94
N MET A 11 -8.98 -8.50 -6.94
CA MET A 11 -9.77 -7.29 -6.66
C MET A 11 -8.89 -6.15 -6.17
N ASP A 12 -7.87 -6.42 -5.36
CA ASP A 12 -6.95 -5.39 -4.86
C ASP A 12 -6.18 -4.73 -6.01
N ILE A 13 -5.84 -5.49 -7.05
CA ILE A 13 -5.18 -4.96 -8.25
C ILE A 13 -6.17 -4.19 -9.13
N GLN A 14 -7.37 -4.74 -9.36
CA GLN A 14 -8.32 -4.20 -10.33
C GLN A 14 -9.18 -3.04 -9.82
N ARG A 15 -9.45 -2.98 -8.51
CA ARG A 15 -10.42 -2.05 -7.91
C ARG A 15 -9.84 -1.18 -6.78
N GLY A 16 -8.53 -1.27 -6.55
CA GLY A 16 -7.86 -0.59 -5.44
C GLY A 16 -7.66 -1.51 -4.24
N LEU A 17 -6.60 -1.25 -3.47
CA LEU A 17 -6.24 -2.04 -2.31
C LEU A 17 -7.15 -1.68 -1.13
N VAL A 18 -8.04 -2.59 -0.75
CA VAL A 18 -8.85 -2.42 0.47
C VAL A 18 -7.99 -2.73 1.69
N LEU A 19 -7.93 -1.81 2.64
CA LEU A 19 -7.10 -1.95 3.83
C LEU A 19 -7.74 -2.92 4.84
N PRO A 20 -6.94 -3.74 5.56
CA PRO A 20 -7.45 -4.54 6.66
C PRO A 20 -8.07 -3.66 7.75
N ARG A 21 -9.20 -4.05 8.36
CA ARG A 21 -9.89 -3.21 9.36
C ARG A 21 -8.98 -2.79 10.53
N CYS A 22 -8.06 -3.66 10.96
CA CYS A 22 -7.13 -3.38 12.05
C CYS A 22 -6.13 -2.25 11.74
N SER A 23 -5.93 -1.87 10.46
CA SER A 23 -5.07 -0.73 10.11
C SER A 23 -5.75 0.62 10.26
N LEU A 24 -7.10 0.65 10.28
CA LEU A 24 -7.89 1.87 10.42
C LEU A 24 -7.63 2.58 11.75
N GLU A 25 -7.44 1.80 12.82
CA GLU A 25 -7.12 2.31 14.16
C GLU A 25 -5.72 2.91 14.24
N ARG A 26 -4.80 2.56 13.33
CA ARG A 26 -3.45 3.15 13.27
C ARG A 26 -3.36 4.33 12.32
N LEU A 27 -4.22 4.36 11.31
CA LEU A 27 -4.37 5.47 10.38
C LEU A 27 -5.36 6.53 10.91
N GLN A 28 -5.61 6.61 12.22
CA GLN A 28 -6.74 7.30 12.89
C GLN A 28 -7.35 8.53 12.19
N SER A 29 -8.70 8.54 12.17
CA SER A 29 -9.63 9.67 11.94
C SER A 29 -9.35 10.58 10.75
N PHE A 30 -9.45 10.03 9.55
CA PHE A 30 -9.67 10.85 8.37
C PHE A 30 -11.12 10.75 7.92
N HIS A 31 -11.81 11.89 7.93
CA HIS A 31 -13.06 12.08 7.20
C HIS A 31 -12.72 12.69 5.84
N GLY A 32 -12.61 11.85 4.79
CA GLY A 32 -12.37 12.31 3.42
C GLY A 32 -11.20 11.61 2.73
N THR A 33 -10.62 12.28 1.74
CA THR A 33 -9.46 11.76 0.99
C THR A 33 -8.16 12.19 1.65
N ILE A 34 -7.25 11.24 1.87
CA ILE A 34 -5.88 11.50 2.35
C ILE A 34 -4.91 11.24 1.22
N GLU A 35 -3.90 12.08 1.10
CA GLU A 35 -2.77 11.86 0.21
C GLU A 35 -1.56 11.33 1.01
N LEU A 36 -1.07 10.15 0.64
CA LEU A 36 0.10 9.52 1.26
C LEU A 36 1.22 9.43 0.23
N SER A 37 2.31 10.18 0.44
CA SER A 37 3.55 9.98 -0.31
C SER A 37 4.19 8.66 0.14
N THR A 38 4.27 7.70 -0.77
CA THR A 38 4.72 6.34 -0.47
C THR A 38 5.86 5.93 -1.38
N ILE A 39 6.93 5.39 -0.80
CA ILE A 39 8.01 4.72 -1.55
C ILE A 39 7.69 3.23 -1.65
N PHE A 40 7.96 2.62 -2.80
CA PHE A 40 7.76 1.18 -2.98
C PHE A 40 9.09 0.45 -3.14
N GLU A 41 9.33 -0.54 -2.29
CA GLU A 41 10.57 -1.31 -2.24
C GLU A 41 10.31 -2.81 -2.39
N SER A 42 11.32 -3.53 -2.88
CA SER A 42 11.34 -4.98 -2.78
C SER A 42 11.63 -5.43 -1.34
N ALA A 43 11.45 -6.71 -1.05
CA ALA A 43 11.85 -7.30 0.22
C ALA A 43 13.34 -7.06 0.57
N ALA A 44 14.20 -6.95 -0.46
CA ALA A 44 15.62 -6.65 -0.31
C ALA A 44 15.94 -5.16 -0.10
N GLY A 45 14.93 -4.27 -0.11
CA GLY A 45 15.10 -2.82 0.07
C GLY A 45 15.45 -2.06 -1.22
N ASN A 46 15.41 -2.72 -2.39
CA ASN A 46 15.62 -2.03 -3.65
C ASN A 46 14.36 -1.23 -4.00
N ARG A 47 14.53 0.05 -4.34
CA ARG A 47 13.42 0.91 -4.76
C ARG A 47 12.87 0.42 -6.10
N LEU A 48 11.60 0.04 -6.11
CA LEU A 48 10.87 -0.44 -7.29
C LEU A 48 10.18 0.71 -8.01
N VAL A 49 9.61 1.65 -7.24
CA VAL A 49 8.90 2.83 -7.76
C VAL A 49 9.34 4.06 -6.96
N GLY A 50 9.40 5.22 -7.64
CA GLY A 50 9.60 6.51 -7.00
C GLY A 50 8.51 6.85 -5.96
N PRO A 51 8.60 8.00 -5.27
CA PRO A 51 7.52 8.42 -4.38
C PRO A 51 6.24 8.60 -5.22
N VAL A 52 5.18 7.89 -4.84
CA VAL A 52 3.85 8.03 -5.46
C VAL A 52 2.88 8.55 -4.40
N THR A 53 2.10 9.56 -4.77
CA THR A 53 0.98 10.02 -3.95
C THR A 53 -0.19 9.06 -4.08
N ILE A 54 -0.52 8.38 -2.98
CA ILE A 54 -1.64 7.45 -2.89
C ILE A 54 -2.85 8.13 -2.26
N HIS A 55 -4.02 8.04 -2.90
CA HIS A 55 -5.28 8.50 -2.31
C HIS A 55 -5.94 7.40 -1.49
N CYS A 56 -6.18 7.69 -0.22
CA CYS A 56 -7.01 6.88 0.66
C CYS A 56 -8.44 7.41 0.62
N SER A 57 -9.41 6.56 0.30
CA SER A 57 -10.83 6.92 0.32
C SER A 57 -11.64 5.87 1.07
N THR A 58 -12.75 6.28 1.68
CA THR A 58 -13.68 5.38 2.34
C THR A 58 -14.76 4.93 1.37
N ARG A 59 -14.94 3.62 1.22
CA ARG A 59 -15.98 2.99 0.40
C ARG A 59 -16.78 1.99 1.25
N SER A 60 -18.08 2.25 1.42
CA SER A 60 -18.98 1.36 2.18
C SER A 60 -18.49 1.02 3.61
N GLY A 61 -17.73 1.94 4.24
CA GLY A 61 -17.16 1.76 5.57
C GLY A 61 -15.73 1.19 5.61
N ASP A 62 -15.21 0.70 4.48
CA ASP A 62 -13.82 0.25 4.37
C ASP A 62 -12.94 1.34 3.74
N VAL A 63 -11.67 1.45 4.15
CA VAL A 63 -10.71 2.36 3.50
C VAL A 63 -9.98 1.63 2.40
N ALA A 64 -9.81 2.29 1.26
CA ALA A 64 -9.08 1.76 0.12
C ALA A 64 -8.04 2.75 -0.41
N PHE A 65 -6.88 2.23 -0.81
CA PHE A 65 -5.93 2.96 -1.64
C PHE A 65 -6.38 2.88 -3.10
N THR A 66 -6.50 4.04 -3.75
CA THR A 66 -7.12 4.18 -5.07
C THR A 66 -6.18 4.87 -6.05
N THR A 67 -6.24 6.19 -6.19
CA THR A 67 -5.29 6.96 -7.00
C THR A 67 -3.87 6.69 -6.51
N GLY A 68 -2.91 6.59 -7.43
CA GLY A 68 -1.52 6.22 -7.12
C GLY A 68 -1.28 4.72 -6.94
N TRP A 69 -2.23 3.99 -6.32
CA TRP A 69 -2.11 2.54 -6.18
C TRP A 69 -2.12 1.82 -7.53
N TYR A 70 -2.99 2.20 -8.46
CA TYR A 70 -3.02 1.56 -9.79
C TYR A 70 -1.72 1.74 -10.57
N ALA A 71 -1.14 2.94 -10.54
CA ALA A 71 0.14 3.23 -11.18
C ALA A 71 1.24 2.38 -10.55
N LEU A 72 1.31 2.36 -9.21
CA LEU A 72 2.27 1.55 -8.47
C LEU A 72 2.11 0.05 -8.78
N ALA A 73 0.90 -0.48 -8.77
CA ALA A 73 0.64 -1.89 -9.02
C ALA A 73 1.05 -2.31 -10.44
N ARG A 74 0.78 -1.44 -11.43
CA ARG A 74 1.19 -1.66 -12.82
C ARG A 74 2.70 -1.58 -12.97
N ASP A 75 3.32 -0.51 -12.48
CA ASP A 75 4.73 -0.21 -12.71
C ASP A 75 5.65 -1.19 -11.97
N ALA A 76 5.21 -1.70 -10.81
CA ALA A 76 5.90 -2.76 -10.08
C ALA A 76 5.54 -4.19 -10.52
N GLY A 77 4.61 -4.35 -11.47
CA GLY A 77 4.21 -5.66 -11.99
C GLY A 77 3.51 -6.56 -10.96
N LEU A 78 2.73 -5.97 -10.05
CA LEU A 78 2.05 -6.71 -8.99
C LEU A 78 1.01 -7.69 -9.55
N LYS A 79 0.96 -8.87 -8.94
CA LYS A 79 -0.01 -9.92 -9.30
C LYS A 79 -0.76 -10.42 -8.06
N SER A 80 -1.94 -10.99 -8.33
CA SER A 80 -2.69 -11.70 -7.29
C SER A 80 -1.82 -12.79 -6.67
N GLY A 81 -1.79 -12.82 -5.34
CA GLY A 81 -0.95 -13.72 -4.56
C GLY A 81 0.29 -13.09 -3.95
N ASP A 82 0.77 -11.97 -4.49
CA ASP A 82 1.87 -11.20 -3.89
C ASP A 82 1.48 -10.70 -2.50
N THR A 83 2.46 -10.46 -1.64
CA THR A 83 2.25 -9.88 -0.32
C THR A 83 2.84 -8.47 -0.30
N VAL A 84 2.05 -7.50 0.17
CA VAL A 84 2.54 -6.15 0.46
C VAL A 84 2.46 -5.88 1.95
N THR A 85 3.47 -5.22 2.47
CA THR A 85 3.48 -4.73 3.86
C THR A 85 3.65 -3.23 3.86
N PHE A 86 2.74 -2.54 4.55
CA PHE A 86 2.71 -1.09 4.70
C PHE A 86 3.30 -0.68 6.05
N TYR A 87 4.19 0.30 6.02
CA TYR A 87 4.87 0.80 7.22
C TYR A 87 4.78 2.32 7.30
N GLU A 88 4.73 2.83 8.53
CA GLU A 88 5.09 4.21 8.85
C GLU A 88 6.58 4.29 9.19
N GLU A 89 7.30 5.21 8.58
CA GLU A 89 8.69 5.51 8.86
C GLU A 89 8.79 6.84 9.59
N VAL A 90 9.43 6.84 10.75
CA VAL A 90 9.58 8.04 11.59
C VAL A 90 10.76 8.91 11.11
N ASN A 91 11.78 8.29 10.53
CA ASN A 91 13.03 8.96 10.09
C ASN A 91 13.42 8.60 8.64
N GLY A 92 12.46 8.18 7.82
CA GLY A 92 12.69 7.82 6.41
C GLY A 92 12.55 9.01 5.46
N GLU A 93 12.98 8.83 4.20
CA GLU A 93 12.78 9.81 3.12
C GLU A 93 11.29 10.14 2.90
N ALA A 94 10.41 9.17 3.16
CA ALA A 94 8.96 9.35 3.17
C ALA A 94 8.39 8.82 4.49
N ARG A 95 7.31 9.46 4.96
CA ARG A 95 6.57 9.02 6.15
C ARG A 95 5.98 7.62 6.00
N TYR A 96 5.68 7.19 4.78
CA TYR A 96 5.09 5.88 4.52
C TYR A 96 5.88 5.11 3.45
N LYS A 97 5.93 3.80 3.61
CA LYS A 97 6.53 2.89 2.63
C LYS A 97 5.72 1.62 2.47
N LEU A 98 5.77 1.06 1.27
CA LEU A 98 5.29 -0.28 0.96
C LEU A 98 6.49 -1.19 0.67
N LYS A 99 6.46 -2.42 1.17
CA LYS A 99 7.40 -3.48 0.78
C LYS A 99 6.69 -4.60 0.08
N LEU A 100 7.25 -5.04 -1.05
CA LEU A 100 6.75 -6.14 -1.86
C LEU A 100 7.49 -7.43 -1.56
N ARG A 101 6.72 -8.51 -1.34
CA ARG A 101 7.19 -9.89 -1.39
C ARG A 101 6.39 -10.65 -2.46
N ASN A 102 7.06 -10.99 -3.56
CA ASN A 102 6.45 -11.70 -4.68
C ASN A 102 6.03 -13.12 -4.29
N VAL A 103 4.93 -13.61 -4.85
CA VAL A 103 4.59 -15.02 -4.77
C VAL A 103 5.59 -15.82 -5.62
N GLY A 104 6.40 -16.66 -4.96
CA GLY A 104 7.43 -17.48 -5.59
C GLY A 104 8.88 -17.09 -5.30
N SER A 105 9.13 -16.03 -4.52
CA SER A 105 10.47 -15.75 -3.98
C SER A 105 10.63 -16.55 -2.68
N SER A 106 11.13 -17.78 -2.81
CA SER A 106 11.66 -18.60 -1.71
C SER A 106 13.17 -18.41 -1.58
#